data_AF-A0A9D5M631-F1
#
_entry.id   AF-A0A9D5M631-F1
#
_cell.length_a   1.000
_cell.length_b   1.000
_cell.length_c   1.000
_cell.angle_alpha   90.00
_cell.angle_beta   90.00
_cell.angle_gamma   90.00
#
_symmetry.space_group_name_H-M   'P 1'
#
loop_
_entity.id
_entity.type
_entity.pdbx_description
1 polymer ?
#
loop_
_entity_poly.entity_id
_entity_poly.type
_entity_poly.pdbx_seq_one_letter_code
_entity_poly.pdbx_strand_id
1 'polypeptide(L)'
;MRKFFNLTKLFAVAILSICCILCAGCENTSFLGESGEKTSESSQTSVSPVVITVNDDYEVANGDTLIDYMNLLKTDGKISFTVADGFVTSINGIENPADGSKCWMLYTDDTENTNSAWGSVEVDGVTYYSAAIGADVIHIKKGCTYVWYYLSF
;
A
#
# COMPACT_ATOMS: atom_id res chain seq x y z
N MET A 1 29.18 3.52 -35.42
CA MET A 1 28.87 2.11 -35.68
C MET A 1 27.39 1.86 -35.43
N ARG A 2 26.87 0.90 -36.18
CA ARG A 2 25.46 0.59 -36.42
C ARG A 2 24.83 -0.20 -35.26
N LYS A 3 23.61 0.22 -34.88
CA LYS A 3 22.41 -0.62 -34.61
C LYS A 3 22.51 -1.55 -33.36
N PHE A 4 21.45 -1.99 -32.67
CA PHE A 4 20.06 -2.25 -32.98
C PHE A 4 19.23 -2.26 -31.69
N PHE A 5 18.01 -1.75 -31.78
CA PHE A 5 16.87 -2.11 -30.92
C PHE A 5 16.68 -3.63 -30.87
N ASN A 6 16.35 -4.18 -29.69
CA ASN A 6 15.68 -5.48 -29.60
C ASN A 6 14.47 -5.37 -28.66
N LEU A 7 13.33 -5.18 -29.32
CA LEU A 7 11.98 -5.26 -28.80
C LEU A 7 11.36 -6.53 -29.43
N THR A 8 11.25 -7.60 -28.67
CA THR A 8 10.47 -8.79 -29.04
C THR A 8 9.93 -9.41 -27.76
N LYS A 9 8.65 -9.18 -27.46
CA LYS A 9 7.53 -10.11 -27.75
C LYS A 9 7.66 -11.41 -26.95
N LEU A 10 6.72 -11.66 -26.04
CA LEU A 10 5.73 -12.73 -26.21
C LEU A 10 4.67 -12.65 -25.10
N PHE A 11 3.48 -12.22 -25.47
CA PHE A 11 2.25 -12.56 -24.76
C PHE A 11 1.95 -14.04 -25.06
N ALA A 12 1.81 -14.86 -24.03
CA ALA A 12 1.27 -16.20 -24.17
C ALA A 12 0.09 -16.34 -23.19
N VAL A 13 -1.10 -16.08 -23.73
CA VAL A 13 -2.39 -16.41 -23.13
C VAL A 13 -2.55 -17.92 -23.24
N ALA A 14 -2.75 -18.60 -22.12
CA ALA A 14 -3.18 -20.00 -22.08
C ALA A 14 -4.49 -20.07 -21.28
N ILE A 15 -5.59 -20.15 -22.03
CA ILE A 15 -6.92 -20.53 -21.56
C ILE A 15 -7.10 -21.99 -22.00
N LEU A 16 -7.34 -22.92 -21.07
CA LEU A 16 -8.31 -24.03 -21.15
C LEU A 16 -8.02 -25.06 -20.04
N SER A 17 -9.04 -25.43 -19.27
CA SER A 17 -9.42 -26.84 -18.96
C SER A 17 -10.47 -26.81 -17.83
N ILE A 18 -11.77 -26.93 -18.08
CA ILE A 18 -12.55 -28.16 -18.40
C ILE A 18 -12.67 -29.16 -17.23
N CYS A 19 -13.93 -29.55 -17.04
CA CYS A 19 -14.50 -30.71 -16.32
C CYS A 19 -14.62 -30.60 -14.80
N CYS A 20 -15.81 -30.29 -14.28
CA CYS A 20 -17.02 -31.13 -14.16
C CYS A 20 -16.92 -32.14 -13.01
N ILE A 21 -18.01 -32.22 -12.22
CA ILE A 21 -18.62 -33.41 -11.58
C ILE A 21 -18.82 -33.27 -10.05
N LEU A 22 -20.10 -33.03 -9.73
CA LEU A 22 -20.92 -33.61 -8.65
C LEU A 22 -20.47 -33.44 -7.19
N CYS A 23 -21.33 -32.77 -6.41
CA CYS A 23 -22.09 -33.49 -5.39
C CYS A 23 -23.40 -32.73 -5.09
N ALA A 24 -24.51 -33.37 -5.48
CA ALA A 24 -25.83 -33.10 -4.95
C ALA A 24 -25.97 -33.80 -3.58
N GLY A 25 -26.70 -33.18 -2.66
CA GLY A 25 -27.27 -33.84 -1.49
C GLY A 25 -26.77 -33.30 -0.14
N CYS A 26 -27.53 -32.38 0.45
CA CYS A 26 -28.13 -32.64 1.76
C CYS A 26 -29.28 -31.67 1.99
N GLU A 27 -30.46 -32.25 2.17
CA GLU A 27 -31.70 -31.60 2.53
C GLU A 27 -31.76 -31.47 4.07
N ASN A 28 -32.57 -30.53 4.56
CA ASN A 28 -32.92 -30.26 5.97
C ASN A 28 -31.86 -29.41 6.71
N THR A 29 -32.16 -28.30 7.39
CA THR A 29 -33.41 -27.85 8.02
C THR A 29 -33.18 -26.40 8.50
N SER A 30 -34.24 -25.60 8.40
CA SER A 30 -34.50 -24.32 9.08
C SER A 30 -33.59 -23.96 10.28
N PHE A 31 -32.79 -22.91 10.13
CA PHE A 31 -32.24 -22.15 11.25
C PHE A 31 -32.73 -20.70 11.15
N LEU A 32 -33.69 -20.37 12.02
CA LEU A 32 -34.14 -19.00 12.30
C LEU A 32 -33.01 -18.30 13.06
N GLY A 33 -32.52 -17.19 12.50
CA GLY A 33 -31.48 -16.38 13.11
C GLY A 33 -31.27 -15.08 12.33
N GLU A 34 -32.32 -14.27 12.18
CA GLU A 34 -32.22 -12.92 11.64
C GLU A 34 -31.66 -12.00 12.74
N SER A 35 -30.33 -12.01 12.89
CA SER A 35 -29.59 -10.91 13.49
C SER A 35 -28.88 -10.22 12.35
N GLY A 36 -29.34 -9.01 12.00
CA GLY A 36 -28.81 -8.22 10.90
C GLY A 36 -27.33 -7.93 11.09
N GLU A 37 -26.49 -8.77 10.51
CA GLU A 37 -25.09 -8.49 10.29
C GLU A 37 -24.99 -7.67 9.00
N LYS A 38 -24.72 -6.39 9.20
CA LYS A 38 -24.51 -5.40 8.15
C LYS A 38 -23.15 -5.70 7.52
N THR A 39 -23.06 -6.70 6.66
CA THR A 39 -21.91 -6.90 5.78
C THR A 39 -21.96 -5.82 4.71
N SER A 40 -21.39 -4.68 5.06
CA SER A 40 -21.06 -3.62 4.12
C SER A 40 -19.90 -4.11 3.27
N GLU A 41 -20.24 -4.83 2.21
CA GLU A 41 -19.33 -5.20 1.15
C GLU A 41 -18.96 -3.92 0.38
N SER A 42 -18.03 -3.16 0.99
CA SER A 42 -17.36 -2.05 0.34
C SER A 42 -16.60 -2.63 -0.84
N SER A 43 -17.06 -2.33 -2.05
CA SER A 43 -16.33 -2.58 -3.28
C SER A 43 -14.99 -1.82 -3.21
N GLN A 44 -13.99 -2.45 -2.58
CA GLN A 44 -12.64 -1.93 -2.46
C GLN A 44 -12.04 -1.87 -3.86
N THR A 45 -11.93 -0.67 -4.40
CA THR A 45 -10.91 -0.42 -5.41
C THR A 45 -9.57 -0.60 -4.69
N SER A 46 -8.95 -1.76 -4.82
CA SER A 46 -7.73 -2.12 -4.08
C SER A 46 -6.57 -1.30 -4.63
N VAL A 47 -6.34 -0.13 -4.04
CA VAL A 47 -5.14 0.66 -4.30
C VAL A 47 -3.96 -0.09 -3.70
N SER A 48 -2.96 -0.40 -4.53
CA SER A 48 -1.74 -1.05 -4.06
C SER A 48 -0.98 -0.12 -3.09
N PRO A 49 -0.46 -0.65 -1.97
CA PRO A 49 0.37 0.15 -1.08
C PRO A 49 1.65 0.59 -1.79
N VAL A 50 2.17 1.75 -1.39
CA VAL A 50 3.48 2.24 -1.85
C VAL A 50 4.50 1.95 -0.76
N VAL A 51 5.43 1.06 -1.06
CA VAL A 51 6.45 0.56 -0.12
C VAL A 51 7.78 1.24 -0.44
N ILE A 52 8.36 1.88 0.57
CA ILE A 52 9.64 2.58 0.48
C ILE A 52 10.58 1.94 1.50
N THR A 53 11.59 1.24 1.00
CA THR A 53 12.69 0.69 1.83
C THR A 53 13.92 1.58 1.68
N VAL A 54 14.52 1.95 2.81
CA VAL A 54 15.77 2.70 2.82
C VAL A 54 16.93 1.70 2.71
N ASN A 55 17.46 1.58 1.50
CA ASN A 55 18.53 0.63 1.19
C ASN A 55 19.84 1.00 1.91
N ASP A 56 20.67 0.00 2.17
CA ASP A 56 21.97 0.21 2.84
C ASP A 56 22.92 1.14 2.06
N ASP A 57 22.79 1.15 0.73
CA ASP A 57 23.57 1.98 -0.20
C ASP A 57 23.16 3.46 -0.17
N TYR A 58 22.04 3.81 0.45
CA TYR A 58 21.67 5.22 0.65
C TYR A 58 22.46 5.77 1.84
N GLU A 59 23.28 6.80 1.58
CA GLU A 59 23.94 7.52 2.64
C GLU A 59 22.96 8.49 3.29
N VAL A 60 22.31 8.03 4.37
CA VAL A 60 21.44 8.86 5.20
C VAL A 60 22.26 10.02 5.74
N ALA A 61 22.01 11.23 5.23
CA ALA A 61 22.61 12.41 5.82
C ALA A 61 21.95 12.67 7.19
N ASN A 62 22.72 13.21 8.14
CA ASN A 62 22.19 13.55 9.46
C ASN A 62 21.01 14.52 9.32
N GLY A 63 19.81 14.04 9.68
CA GLY A 63 18.60 14.85 9.67
C GLY A 63 17.66 14.60 8.48
N ASP A 64 18.00 13.72 7.53
CA ASP A 64 17.10 13.39 6.41
C ASP A 64 15.76 12.86 6.93
N THR A 65 14.68 13.50 6.51
CA THR A 65 13.31 13.07 6.80
C THR A 65 12.79 12.13 5.71
N LEU A 66 11.69 11.42 5.98
CA LEU A 66 11.04 10.62 4.95
C LEU A 66 10.57 11.47 3.77
N ILE A 67 10.12 12.71 4.00
CA ILE A 67 9.77 13.64 2.92
C ILE A 67 10.99 13.99 2.06
N ASP A 68 12.17 14.20 2.65
CA ASP A 68 13.40 14.46 1.90
C ASP A 68 13.74 13.27 0.99
N TYR A 69 13.65 12.06 1.53
CA TYR A 69 13.88 10.84 0.76
C TYR A 69 12.82 10.62 -0.33
N MET A 70 11.54 10.90 -0.04
CA MET A 70 10.48 10.86 -1.05
C MET A 70 10.71 11.87 -2.18
N ASN A 71 11.24 13.07 -1.88
CA ASN A 71 11.61 14.07 -2.88
C ASN A 71 12.74 13.59 -3.79
N LEU A 72 13.73 12.87 -3.24
CA LEU A 72 14.76 12.21 -4.03
C LEU A 72 14.15 11.16 -4.96
N LEU A 73 13.33 10.25 -4.42
CA LEU A 73 12.62 9.24 -5.20
C LEU A 73 11.74 9.85 -6.30
N LYS A 74 11.14 11.02 -6.03
CA LYS A 74 10.37 11.79 -7.02
C LYS A 74 11.25 12.37 -8.13
N THR A 75 12.42 12.88 -7.77
CA THR A 75 13.43 13.35 -8.74
C THR A 75 13.89 12.22 -9.66
N ASP A 76 14.00 11.01 -9.12
CA ASP A 76 14.36 9.79 -9.87
C ASP A 76 13.17 9.16 -10.63
N GLY A 77 11.97 9.74 -10.54
CA GLY A 77 10.76 9.24 -11.19
C GLY A 77 10.23 7.91 -10.62
N LYS A 78 10.60 7.55 -9.38
CA LYS A 78 10.16 6.32 -8.70
C LYS A 78 8.81 6.47 -8.01
N ILE A 79 8.47 7.69 -7.61
CA ILE A 79 7.20 8.04 -6.97
C ILE A 79 6.76 9.41 -7.46
N SER A 80 5.46 9.66 -7.47
CA SER A 80 4.94 11.03 -7.54
C SER A 80 4.06 11.27 -6.31
N PHE A 81 4.16 12.44 -5.71
CA PHE A 81 3.34 12.79 -4.55
C PHE A 81 3.19 14.30 -4.43
N THR A 82 2.15 14.71 -3.70
CA THR A 82 1.88 16.09 -3.31
C THR A 82 1.74 16.20 -1.80
N VAL A 83 2.20 17.32 -1.26
CA VAL A 83 2.02 17.69 0.15
C VAL A 83 1.26 19.00 0.20
N ALA A 84 0.25 19.07 1.06
CA ALA A 84 -0.45 20.31 1.39
C ALA A 84 -0.63 20.37 2.91
N ASP A 85 -0.34 21.53 3.49
CA ASP A 85 -0.50 21.79 4.93
C ASP A 85 0.20 20.75 5.83
N GLY A 86 1.34 20.21 5.38
CA GLY A 86 2.11 19.19 6.10
C GLY A 86 1.62 17.75 5.91
N PHE A 87 0.55 17.53 5.13
CA PHE A 87 -0.01 16.20 4.87
C PHE A 87 0.25 15.76 3.43
N VAL A 88 0.55 14.47 3.25
CA VAL A 88 0.57 13.87 1.91
C VAL A 88 -0.87 13.74 1.40
N THR A 89 -1.16 14.47 0.32
CA THR A 89 -2.51 14.56 -0.25
C THR A 89 -2.69 13.71 -1.49
N SER A 90 -1.60 13.29 -2.14
CA SER A 90 -1.66 12.33 -3.24
C SER A 90 -0.37 11.53 -3.35
N ILE A 91 -0.48 10.30 -3.83
CA ILE A 91 0.65 9.47 -4.23
C ILE A 91 0.28 8.74 -5.52
N ASN A 92 1.19 8.74 -6.50
CA ASN A 92 1.06 8.06 -7.79
C ASN A 92 -0.26 8.37 -8.53
N GLY A 93 -0.71 9.62 -8.42
CA GLY A 93 -1.93 10.11 -9.07
C GLY A 93 -3.24 9.80 -8.34
N ILE A 94 -3.18 9.21 -7.15
CA ILE A 94 -4.36 8.93 -6.31
C ILE A 94 -4.41 9.98 -5.21
N GLU A 95 -5.44 10.82 -5.27
CA GLU A 95 -5.67 11.95 -4.36
C GLU A 95 -6.60 11.54 -3.21
N ASN A 96 -6.35 12.11 -2.02
CA ASN A 96 -7.29 12.05 -0.91
C ASN A 96 -8.55 12.84 -1.30
N PRO A 97 -9.77 12.26 -1.20
CA PRO A 97 -10.99 12.99 -1.47
C PRO A 97 -11.22 14.10 -0.43
N ALA A 98 -11.83 15.19 -0.89
CA ALA A 98 -12.13 16.35 -0.03
C ALA A 98 -13.13 16.03 1.11
N ASP A 99 -13.90 14.94 0.99
CA ASP A 99 -14.85 14.49 2.00
C ASP A 99 -14.18 13.71 3.16
N GLY A 100 -12.88 13.42 3.06
CA GLY A 100 -12.13 12.68 4.08
C GLY A 100 -12.52 11.20 4.19
N SER A 101 -13.31 10.67 3.25
CA SER A 101 -13.70 9.25 3.24
C SER A 101 -12.53 8.30 3.05
N LYS A 102 -11.41 8.81 2.51
CA LYS A 102 -10.18 8.05 2.28
C LYS A 102 -8.96 8.93 2.52
N CYS A 103 -7.84 8.33 2.90
CA CYS A 103 -6.57 9.04 2.92
C CYS A 103 -5.35 8.11 2.82
N TRP A 104 -4.23 8.67 2.38
CA TRP A 104 -2.92 8.06 2.52
C TRP A 104 -2.46 8.09 3.98
N MET A 105 -2.31 6.91 4.57
CA MET A 105 -1.82 6.69 5.92
C MET A 105 -0.43 6.07 5.90
N LEU A 106 0.44 6.51 6.80
CA LEU A 106 1.81 6.02 6.92
C LEU A 106 1.89 4.90 7.96
N TYR A 107 2.52 3.80 7.59
CA TYR A 107 2.88 2.68 8.45
C TYR A 107 4.38 2.39 8.32
N THR A 108 5.00 1.86 9.35
CA THR A 108 6.44 1.55 9.33
C THR A 108 6.79 0.44 10.32
N ASP A 109 7.97 -0.13 10.15
CA ASP A 109 8.64 -1.05 11.08
C ASP A 109 9.66 -0.34 11.98
N ASP A 110 9.81 0.98 11.86
CA ASP A 110 10.59 1.80 12.78
C ASP A 110 9.92 1.86 14.16
N THR A 111 10.24 0.88 15.00
CA THR A 111 9.59 0.67 16.31
C THR A 111 9.62 1.89 17.24
N GLU A 112 10.55 2.84 17.07
CA GLU A 112 10.60 4.08 17.86
C GLU A 112 9.53 5.10 17.44
N ASN A 113 9.07 5.03 16.18
CA ASN A 113 8.15 5.98 15.56
C ASN A 113 6.81 5.35 15.19
N THR A 114 6.42 4.25 15.84
CA THR A 114 5.16 3.55 15.59
C THR A 114 4.21 3.61 16.78
N ASN A 115 2.92 3.45 16.50
CA ASN A 115 1.89 3.26 17.51
C ASN A 115 0.96 2.11 17.11
N SER A 116 1.15 0.95 17.75
CA SER A 116 0.35 -0.25 17.47
C SER A 116 -1.12 -0.12 17.87
N ALA A 117 -1.48 0.83 18.76
CA ALA A 117 -2.86 1.08 19.12
C ALA A 117 -3.64 1.86 18.04
N TRP A 118 -2.93 2.46 17.07
CA TRP A 118 -3.55 3.22 15.97
C TRP A 118 -3.75 2.38 14.70
N GLY A 119 -3.44 1.09 14.79
CA GLY A 119 -3.68 0.12 13.73
C GLY A 119 -2.39 -0.36 13.04
N SER A 120 -2.56 -1.34 12.16
CA SER A 120 -1.48 -1.98 11.42
C SER A 120 -1.97 -2.41 10.05
N VAL A 121 -1.04 -2.61 9.13
CA VAL A 121 -1.27 -3.22 7.81
C VAL A 121 -0.31 -4.37 7.60
N GLU A 122 -0.76 -5.41 6.91
CA GLU A 122 0.10 -6.50 6.44
C GLU A 122 0.41 -6.30 4.96
N VAL A 123 1.68 -6.23 4.61
CA VAL A 123 2.16 -6.16 3.22
C VAL A 123 3.22 -7.24 3.04
N ASP A 124 3.02 -8.11 2.05
CA ASP A 124 3.91 -9.24 1.75
C ASP A 124 4.24 -10.14 2.97
N GLY A 125 3.26 -10.34 3.86
CA GLY A 125 3.40 -11.16 5.07
C GLY A 125 4.15 -10.47 6.23
N VAL A 126 4.50 -9.19 6.08
CA VAL A 126 5.13 -8.38 7.13
C VAL A 126 4.11 -7.38 7.68
N THR A 127 4.02 -7.30 9.01
CA THR A 127 3.14 -6.34 9.70
C THR A 127 3.88 -5.03 9.94
N TYR A 128 3.25 -3.93 9.53
CA TYR A 128 3.70 -2.56 9.76
C TYR A 128 2.68 -1.82 10.64
N TYR A 129 3.17 -1.06 11.61
CA TYR A 129 2.31 -0.32 12.55
C TYR A 129 2.18 1.13 12.12
N SER A 130 1.04 1.76 12.46
CA SER A 130 0.80 3.16 12.12
C SER A 130 1.92 4.05 12.65
N ALA A 131 2.43 4.95 11.82
CA ALA A 131 3.45 5.90 12.23
C ALA A 131 2.87 6.89 13.26
N ALA A 132 3.61 7.13 14.33
CA ALA A 132 3.22 8.04 15.40
C ALA A 132 3.42 9.52 15.03
N ILE A 133 4.23 9.79 14.00
CA ILE A 133 4.60 11.13 13.54
C ILE A 133 4.56 11.21 12.01
N GLY A 134 4.46 12.44 11.48
CA GLY A 134 4.39 12.73 10.05
C GLY A 134 5.69 12.46 9.30
N ALA A 135 5.58 12.30 7.97
CA ALA A 135 6.71 12.03 7.08
C ALA A 135 7.73 13.18 7.02
N ASP A 136 7.31 14.40 7.35
CA ASP A 136 8.13 15.61 7.43
C ASP A 136 8.97 15.68 8.72
N VAL A 137 8.68 14.81 9.70
CA VAL A 137 9.40 14.76 10.99
C VAL A 137 10.15 13.45 11.17
N ILE A 138 9.61 12.34 10.63
CA ILE A 138 10.25 11.03 10.78
C ILE A 138 11.61 11.00 10.07
N HIS A 139 12.66 10.79 10.85
CA HIS A 139 14.00 10.60 10.31
C HIS A 139 14.13 9.19 9.74
N ILE A 140 14.64 9.08 8.51
CA ILE A 140 14.78 7.79 7.87
C ILE A 140 15.93 6.98 8.49
N LYS A 141 15.72 5.67 8.61
CA LYS A 141 16.71 4.71 9.14
C LYS A 141 17.00 3.64 8.09
N LYS A 142 18.28 3.29 7.91
CA LYS A 142 18.67 2.19 7.01
C LYS A 142 18.01 0.89 7.45
N GLY A 143 17.52 0.12 6.48
CA GLY A 143 16.82 -1.14 6.74
C GLY A 143 15.37 -1.01 7.21
N CYS A 144 14.90 0.20 7.55
CA CYS A 144 13.48 0.43 7.83
C CYS A 144 12.68 0.57 6.54
N THR A 145 11.41 0.20 6.64
CA THR A 145 10.42 0.28 5.58
C THR A 145 9.27 1.19 5.97
N TYR A 146 8.87 2.04 5.04
CA TYR A 146 7.79 3.00 5.16
C TYR A 146 6.72 2.66 4.13
N VAL A 147 5.51 2.39 4.58
CA VAL A 147 4.39 1.93 3.78
C VAL A 147 3.32 3.01 3.78
N TRP A 148 3.06 3.58 2.61
CA TRP A 148 1.87 4.38 2.39
C TRP A 148 0.72 3.47 1.97
N TYR A 149 -0.31 3.45 2.80
CA TYR A 149 -1.51 2.65 2.59
C TYR A 149 -2.71 3.55 2.39
N TYR A 150 -3.52 3.30 1.37
CA TYR A 150 -4.69 4.11 1.07
C TYR A 150 -5.91 3.58 1.82
N LEU A 151 -6.18 4.17 2.97
CA LEU A 151 -7.22 3.73 3.89
C LEU A 151 -8.57 4.34 3.52
N SER A 152 -9.66 3.59 3.72
CA SER A 152 -11.05 4.08 3.62
C SER A 152 -11.73 3.96 4.98
N PHE A 153 -12.57 4.93 5.34
CA PHE A 153 -13.31 4.99 6.61
C PHE A 153 -14.82 4.81 6.43
#